data_AF-A0A1B6NRR7-F1
#
_entry.id   AF-A0A1B6NRR7-F1
#
_cell.length_a   1.000
_cell.length_b   1.000
_cell.length_c   1.000
_cell.angle_alpha   90.00
_cell.angle_beta   90.00
_cell.angle_gamma   90.00
#
_symmetry.space_group_name_H-M   'P 1'
#
loop_
_entity.id
_entity.type
_entity.pdbx_description
1 polymer ?
#
loop_
_entity_poly.entity_id
_entity_poly.type
_entity_poly.pdbx_seq_one_letter_code
_entity_poly.pdbx_strand_id
1 'polypeptide(L)'
;VTAASATRPERGFLIDRDLPSEHLGLITDADRLLQVLINVISNARKYCDAEHPVLTIRVQRPQGGGAVIDVIDNGSGIDSGRQSLIFEKFAA
;
A
#
# COMPACT_ATOMS: atom_id res chain seq x y z
N VAL A 1 11.29 16.56 0.55
CA VAL A 1 10.36 15.51 0.10
C VAL A 1 8.98 15.95 0.54
N THR A 2 8.17 16.46 -0.38
CA THR A 2 6.84 17.01 -0.10
C THR A 2 5.86 15.85 0.06
N ALA A 3 5.51 15.55 1.30
CA ALA A 3 4.51 14.55 1.65
C ALA A 3 3.14 15.00 1.13
N ALA A 4 2.35 14.04 0.67
CA ALA A 4 1.05 14.22 0.07
C ALA A 4 0.04 14.94 0.99
N SER A 5 -0.24 16.21 0.72
CA SER A 5 -1.31 16.98 1.37
C SER A 5 -2.62 16.85 0.57
N ALA A 6 -3.28 15.69 0.64
CA ALA A 6 -4.67 15.54 0.19
C ALA A 6 -5.32 14.24 0.71
N THR A 7 -5.04 13.81 1.94
CA THR A 7 -5.86 12.75 2.56
C THR A 7 -7.14 13.39 3.09
N ARG A 8 -8.28 13.09 2.46
CA ARG A 8 -9.60 13.38 3.05
C ARG A 8 -9.64 12.69 4.44
N PRO A 9 -9.82 13.44 5.53
CA PRO A 9 -9.70 12.88 6.88
C PRO A 9 -10.85 11.93 7.26
N GLU A 10 -11.93 11.86 6.48
CA GLU A 10 -13.22 11.34 6.97
C GLU A 10 -13.61 9.95 6.48
N ARG A 11 -12.83 9.32 5.58
CA ARG A 11 -13.08 7.93 5.16
C ARG A 11 -12.12 7.00 5.89
N GLY A 12 -12.59 6.44 7.00
CA GLY A 12 -11.87 5.39 7.72
C GLY A 12 -11.88 4.10 6.91
N PHE A 13 -10.71 3.51 6.69
CA PHE A 13 -10.62 2.16 6.16
C PHE A 13 -10.84 1.16 7.29
N LEU A 14 -11.57 0.09 7.00
CA LEU A 14 -11.42 -1.13 7.77
C LEU A 14 -10.05 -1.72 7.42
N ILE A 15 -9.20 -1.89 8.44
CA ILE A 15 -7.86 -2.41 8.27
C ILE A 15 -7.89 -3.91 8.58
N ASP A 16 -7.67 -4.73 7.55
CA ASP A 16 -7.64 -6.18 7.64
C ASP A 16 -6.20 -6.68 7.58
N ARG A 17 -5.74 -7.32 8.66
CA ARG A 17 -4.33 -7.62 8.95
C ARG A 17 -4.21 -9.01 9.55
N ASP A 18 -3.07 -9.66 9.31
CA ASP A 18 -2.70 -10.93 9.93
C ASP A 18 -1.43 -10.72 10.77
N LEU A 19 -1.61 -10.23 12.00
CA LEU A 19 -0.52 -9.82 12.89
C LEU A 19 0.51 -10.94 13.15
N PRO A 20 0.12 -12.22 13.37
CA PRO A 20 1.07 -13.31 13.47
C PRO A 20 2.00 -13.45 12.25
N SER A 21 1.44 -13.37 11.04
CA SER A 21 2.22 -13.49 9.79
C SER A 21 3.09 -12.26 9.51
N GLU A 22 2.76 -11.11 10.11
CA GLU A 22 3.56 -9.88 10.04
C GLU A 22 4.84 -9.94 10.90
N HIS A 23 4.92 -10.86 11.87
CA HIS A 23 6.06 -10.96 12.79
C HIS A 23 7.28 -11.60 12.13
N LEU A 24 7.96 -10.84 11.27
CA LEU A 24 9.12 -11.29 10.50
C LEU A 24 10.31 -10.32 10.68
N GLY A 25 11.48 -10.88 10.98
CA GLY A 25 12.73 -10.12 10.95
C GLY A 25 13.22 -9.90 9.52
N LEU A 26 13.54 -8.63 9.19
CA LEU A 26 14.08 -8.23 7.89
C LEU A 26 15.36 -7.43 8.06
N ILE A 27 16.36 -7.71 7.22
CA ILE A 27 17.56 -6.88 7.07
C ILE A 27 17.31 -5.96 5.88
N THR A 28 17.04 -4.68 6.16
CA THR A 28 16.72 -3.66 5.14
C THR A 28 17.01 -2.26 5.68
N ASP A 29 16.96 -1.26 4.82
CA ASP A 29 16.86 0.15 5.20
C ASP A 29 15.42 0.41 5.70
N ALA A 30 15.28 0.63 7.01
CA ALA A 30 13.98 0.80 7.66
C ALA A 30 13.27 2.09 7.21
N ASP A 31 14.01 3.18 6.99
CA ASP A 31 13.46 4.47 6.60
C ASP A 31 12.92 4.41 5.17
N ARG A 32 13.66 3.77 4.25
CA ARG A 32 13.18 3.55 2.87
C ARG A 32 11.97 2.64 2.82
N LEU A 33 11.95 1.56 3.60
CA LEU A 33 10.80 0.66 3.64
C LEU A 33 9.56 1.38 4.20
N LEU A 34 9.72 2.15 5.28
CA LEU A 34 8.64 2.97 5.85
C LEU A 34 8.11 3.95 4.81
N GLN A 35 8.98 4.61 4.04
CA GLN A 35 8.56 5.53 2.99
C GLN A 35 7.74 4.85 1.90
N VAL A 36 8.13 3.65 1.46
CA VAL A 36 7.36 2.86 0.49
C VAL A 36 5.96 2.55 1.04
N LEU A 37 5.88 2.06 2.29
CA LEU A 37 4.60 1.74 2.93
C LEU A 37 3.70 2.98 3.06
N ILE A 38 4.25 4.12 3.49
CA ILE A 38 3.52 5.40 3.57
C ILE A 38 2.96 5.79 2.20
N ASN A 39 3.77 5.70 1.14
CA ASN A 39 3.35 6.08 -0.21
C ASN A 39 2.22 5.18 -0.73
N VAL A 40 2.36 3.86 -0.59
CA VAL A 40 1.34 2.91 -1.07
C VAL A 40 0.03 3.06 -0.29
N ILE A 41 0.09 3.17 1.04
CA ILE A 41 -1.10 3.39 1.88
C ILE A 41 -1.75 4.76 1.58
N SER A 42 -0.94 5.79 1.34
CA SER A 42 -1.46 7.12 0.94
C SER A 42 -2.21 7.03 -0.39
N ASN A 43 -1.70 6.26 -1.35
CA ASN A 43 -2.37 6.05 -2.63
C ASN A 43 -3.70 5.32 -2.45
N ALA A 44 -3.75 4.23 -1.68
CA ALA A 44 -4.99 3.56 -1.36
C ALA A 44 -6.03 4.53 -0.77
N ARG A 45 -5.63 5.39 0.18
CA ARG A 45 -6.52 6.39 0.78
C ARG A 45 -7.00 7.48 -0.19
N LYS A 46 -6.22 7.81 -1.22
CA LYS A 46 -6.57 8.85 -2.20
C LYS A 46 -7.49 8.32 -3.30
N TYR A 47 -7.23 7.09 -3.77
CA TYR A 47 -7.80 6.58 -5.02
C TYR A 47 -8.88 5.52 -4.80
N CYS A 48 -8.94 4.86 -3.64
CA CYS A 48 -10.01 3.91 -3.34
C CYS A 48 -11.37 4.63 -3.28
N ASP A 49 -12.26 4.24 -4.18
CA ASP A 49 -13.60 4.81 -4.33
C ASP A 49 -14.71 3.95 -3.70
N ALA A 50 -14.41 2.72 -3.28
CA ALA A 50 -15.33 1.75 -2.68
C ALA A 50 -16.24 2.35 -1.60
N GLU A 51 -17.54 2.03 -1.62
CA GLU A 51 -18.52 2.53 -0.66
C GLU A 51 -18.09 2.28 0.79
N HIS A 52 -17.63 1.05 1.06
CA HIS A 52 -17.05 0.59 2.31
C HIS A 52 -15.56 0.24 2.09
N PRO A 53 -14.62 1.17 2.33
CA PRO A 53 -13.20 0.96 2.06
C PRO A 53 -12.57 -0.07 3.00
N VAL A 54 -11.87 -1.04 2.43
CA VAL A 54 -11.08 -2.05 3.15
C VAL A 54 -9.66 -1.99 2.65
N LEU A 55 -8.69 -2.01 3.57
CA LEU A 55 -7.28 -2.13 3.27
C LEU A 55 -6.78 -3.44 3.87
N THR A 56 -6.49 -4.39 3.00
CA THR A 56 -5.97 -5.70 3.37
C THR A 56 -4.45 -5.67 3.26
N ILE A 57 -3.78 -6.05 4.35
CA ILE A 57 -2.32 -6.21 4.40
C ILE A 57 -2.03 -7.68 4.66
N ARG A 58 -1.21 -8.28 3.80
CA ARG A 58 -0.75 -9.68 3.95
C ARG A 58 0.76 -9.72 3.80
N VAL A 59 1.40 -10.48 4.68
CA VAL A 59 2.86 -10.68 4.67
C VAL A 59 3.12 -12.16 4.49
N GLN A 60 3.96 -12.50 3.52
CA GLN A 60 4.33 -13.87 3.22
C GLN A 60 5.84 -13.98 3.08
N ARG A 61 6.38 -15.13 3.51
CA ARG A 61 7.79 -15.47 3.33
C ARG A 61 7.92 -16.51 2.21
N PRO A 62 8.26 -16.10 0.97
CA PRO A 62 8.40 -17.05 -0.13
C PRO A 62 9.61 -17.97 0.09
N GLN A 63 9.58 -19.14 -0.56
CA GLN A 63 10.64 -20.17 -0.43
C GLN A 63 12.04 -19.66 -0.86
N GLY A 64 12.10 -18.67 -1.74
CA GLY A 64 13.35 -18.03 -2.19
C GLY A 64 13.95 -17.00 -1.23
N GLY A 65 13.33 -16.77 -0.07
CA GLY A 65 13.75 -15.77 0.91
C GLY A 65 13.15 -14.38 0.67
N GLY A 66 13.44 -13.46 1.60
CA GLY A 66 12.80 -12.13 1.64
C GLY A 66 11.38 -12.16 2.20
N ALA A 67 10.62 -11.11 1.93
CA ALA A 67 9.21 -10.97 2.28
C ALA A 67 8.44 -10.38 1.11
N VAL A 68 7.21 -10.85 0.93
CA VAL A 68 6.21 -10.24 0.06
C VAL A 68 5.20 -9.58 0.97
N ILE A 69 4.98 -8.28 0.76
CA ILE A 69 3.98 -7.50 1.50
C ILE A 69 2.96 -7.02 0.47
N ASP A 70 1.76 -7.61 0.54
CA ASP A 70 0.63 -7.17 -0.26
C ASP A 70 -0.11 -6.06 0.50
N VAL A 71 -0.40 -4.97 -0.21
CA VAL A 71 -1.23 -3.86 0.28
C VAL A 71 -2.35 -3.66 -0.73
N ILE A 72 -3.54 -4.12 -0.37
CA ILE A 72 -4.67 -4.29 -1.29
C ILE A 72 -5.83 -3.42 -0.80
N ASP A 73 -6.31 -2.51 -1.64
CA ASP A 73 -7.60 -1.86 -1.43
C ASP A 73 -8.69 -2.49 -2.30
N ASN A 74 -9.96 -2.27 -1.93
CA ASN A 74 -11.12 -2.80 -2.64
C ASN A 74 -11.79 -1.80 -3.60
N GLY A 75 -11.06 -0.75 -4.02
CA GLY A 75 -11.55 0.26 -4.95
C GLY A 75 -11.56 -0.20 -6.41
N SER A 76 -11.95 0.71 -7.29
CA SER A 76 -11.80 0.52 -8.74
C SER A 76 -10.31 0.38 -9.08
N GLY A 77 -9.97 -0.77 -9.66
CA GLY A 77 -8.61 -1.07 -10.07
C GLY A 77 -8.06 -0.05 -11.09
N ILE A 78 -6.76 -0.12 -11.33
CA ILE A 78 -6.10 0.79 -12.27
C ILE A 78 -6.35 0.32 -13.71
N ASP A 79 -6.84 1.22 -14.56
CA ASP A 79 -7.00 0.95 -16.00
C ASP A 79 -5.70 0.42 -16.61
N SER A 80 -5.82 -0.60 -17.46
CA SER A 80 -4.67 -1.33 -18.04
C SER A 80 -3.66 -0.42 -18.74
N GLY A 81 -4.11 0.64 -19.43
CA GLY A 81 -3.23 1.60 -20.11
C GLY A 81 -2.47 2.51 -19.15
N ARG A 82 -2.92 2.63 -17.89
CA ARG A 82 -2.30 3.44 -16.85
C ARG A 82 -1.37 2.63 -15.95
N GLN A 83 -1.49 1.31 -15.91
CA GLN A 83 -0.68 0.44 -15.04
C GLN A 83 0.82 0.59 -15.27
N SER A 84 1.26 0.77 -16.52
CA SER A 84 2.68 0.99 -16.82
C SER A 84 3.20 2.36 -16.35
N LEU A 85 2.31 3.33 -16.18
CA LEU A 85 2.66 4.71 -15.86
C LEU A 85 2.72 4.97 -14.35
N ILE A 86 2.11 4.15 -13.51
CA ILE A 86 2.01 4.41 -12.05
C ILE A 86 3.37 4.43 -11.32
N PHE A 87 4.42 3.90 -11.95
CA PHE A 87 5.78 3.91 -11.44
C PHE A 87 6.66 5.01 -12.06
N GLU A 88 6.13 5.77 -13.02
CA GLU A 88 6.85 6.91 -13.60
C GLU A 88 6.84 8.11 -12.67
N LYS A 89 7.97 8.82 -12.63
CA LYS A 89 8.11 10.03 -11.83
C LYS A 89 7.11 11.08 -12.36
N PHE A 90 6.25 11.59 -11.47
CA PHE A 90 5.19 12.58 -11.72
C PHE A 90 3.90 12.06 -12.40
N ALA A 91 3.71 10.74 -12.53
CA ALA A 91 2.44 10.18 -12.99
C ALA A 91 1.48 9.97 -11.81
N ALA A 92 0.82 11.04 -11.36
CA ALA A 92 -0.30 11.00 -10.42
C ALA A 92 -1.10 12.29 -10.51
#